data_AF-A0A147KB45-F1
#
_entry.id   AF-A0A147KB45-F1
#
_cell.length_a   1.000
_cell.length_b   1.000
_cell.length_c   1.000
_cell.angle_alpha   90.00
_cell.angle_beta   90.00
_cell.angle_gamma   90.00
#
_symmetry.space_group_name_H-M   'P 1'
#
loop_
_entity.id
_entity.type
_entity.pdbx_description
1 polymer ?
#
loop_
_entity_poly.entity_id
_entity_poly.type
_entity_poly.pdbx_seq_one_letter_code
_entity_poly.pdbx_strand_id
1 'polypeptide(L)'
;MYLLLFDYPSAQNITYPFHEAIRNISLGYYLDNLETLFLPFWLIGTFIKIMVFLYLLAYIFSKIVKIDEFEHLLFPLAVIVLLTGMIPENAAVNVYTVGKTLFNYSSYFFLIYLVLLWIFAKGRKLI
;
A
#
# COMPACT_ATOMS: atom_id res chain seq x y z
N MET A 1 -4.32 -14.26 17.67
CA MET A 1 -5.61 -13.59 17.37
C MET A 1 -6.33 -14.26 16.19
N TYR A 2 -5.77 -14.28 14.98
CA TYR A 2 -6.43 -14.86 13.79
C TYR A 2 -6.68 -16.39 13.87
N LEU A 3 -5.72 -17.16 14.39
CA LEU A 3 -5.86 -18.60 14.64
C LEU A 3 -6.90 -18.95 15.73
N LEU A 4 -7.43 -17.97 16.47
CA LEU A 4 -8.51 -18.18 17.44
C LEU A 4 -9.90 -18.09 16.80
N LEU A 5 -9.99 -17.45 15.62
CA LEU A 5 -11.23 -17.32 14.85
C LEU A 5 -11.34 -18.36 13.74
N PHE A 6 -10.21 -18.81 13.20
CA PHE A 6 -10.15 -19.78 12.11
C PHE A 6 -9.20 -20.92 12.47
N ASP A 7 -9.67 -22.16 12.24
CA ASP A 7 -8.88 -23.37 12.43
C ASP A 7 -7.65 -23.38 11.49
N TYR A 8 -6.53 -23.99 11.90
CA TYR A 8 -5.24 -23.90 11.18
C TYR A 8 -5.31 -24.17 9.66
N PRO A 9 -6.01 -25.21 9.16
CA PRO A 9 -6.13 -25.44 7.72
C PRO A 9 -7.04 -24.42 7.00
N SER A 10 -8.06 -23.90 7.68
CA SER A 10 -8.95 -22.87 7.13
C SER A 10 -8.24 -21.52 7.04
N ALA A 11 -7.43 -21.20 8.05
CA ALA A 11 -6.63 -19.97 8.11
C ALA A 11 -5.64 -19.82 6.94
N GLN A 12 -5.12 -20.93 6.40
CA GLN A 12 -4.20 -20.94 5.26
C GLN A 12 -4.87 -20.70 3.91
N ASN A 13 -6.16 -21.00 3.77
CA ASN A 13 -6.89 -20.90 2.49
C ASN A 13 -7.69 -19.60 2.36
N ILE A 14 -7.78 -18.79 3.42
CA ILE A 14 -8.50 -17.52 3.40
C ILE A 14 -7.62 -16.42 2.78
N THR A 15 -8.05 -15.93 1.62
CA THR A 15 -7.39 -14.87 0.85
C THR A 15 -7.51 -13.50 1.54
N TYR A 16 -8.64 -13.23 2.21
CA TYR A 16 -8.91 -11.95 2.88
C TYR A 16 -9.36 -12.17 4.34
N PRO A 17 -8.41 -12.41 5.26
CA PRO A 17 -8.70 -12.82 6.64
C PRO A 17 -9.56 -11.81 7.42
N PHE A 18 -9.37 -10.52 7.18
CA PHE A 18 -10.15 -9.47 7.82
C PHE A 18 -11.58 -9.38 7.29
N HIS A 19 -11.76 -9.62 5.98
CA HIS A 19 -13.07 -9.60 5.35
C HIS A 19 -13.94 -10.74 5.87
N GLU A 20 -13.39 -11.96 5.87
CA GLU A 20 -14.05 -13.14 6.44
C GLU A 20 -14.32 -12.99 7.94
N ALA A 21 -13.40 -12.37 8.69
CA ALA A 21 -13.61 -12.10 10.10
C ALA A 21 -14.78 -11.14 10.35
N ILE A 22 -14.88 -10.04 9.58
CA ILE A 22 -15.95 -9.05 9.74
C ILE A 22 -17.32 -9.63 9.35
N ARG A 23 -17.38 -10.52 8.36
CA ARG A 23 -18.62 -11.23 8.00
C ARG A 23 -19.15 -12.10 9.13
N ASN A 24 -18.28 -12.62 9.99
CA ASN A 24 -18.66 -13.47 11.12
C ASN A 24 -19.07 -12.67 12.38
N ILE A 25 -19.02 -11.33 12.35
CA ILE A 25 -19.42 -10.49 13.47
C ILE A 25 -20.88 -10.04 13.25
N SER A 26 -21.80 -10.57 14.05
CA SER A 26 -23.17 -10.05 14.17
C SER A 26 -23.31 -9.15 15.39
N LEU A 27 -23.93 -7.98 15.22
CA LEU A 27 -24.23 -7.05 16.32
C LEU A 27 -25.74 -7.05 16.60
N GLY A 28 -26.16 -7.98 17.47
CA GLY A 28 -27.56 -8.11 17.89
C GLY A 28 -28.48 -8.63 16.78
N TYR A 29 -29.79 -8.33 16.88
CA TYR A 29 -30.85 -8.84 15.98
C TYR A 29 -31.01 -8.08 14.65
N TYR A 30 -30.36 -6.92 14.49
CA TYR A 30 -30.62 -5.99 13.37
C TYR A 30 -29.42 -5.76 12.46
N LEU A 31 -28.21 -6.11 12.91
CA LEU A 31 -26.96 -5.93 12.16
C LEU A 31 -26.26 -7.28 12.02
N ASP A 32 -26.89 -8.17 11.27
CA ASP A 32 -26.37 -9.51 10.99
C ASP A 32 -25.14 -9.48 10.05
N ASN A 33 -24.98 -8.41 9.25
CA ASN A 33 -23.92 -8.28 8.25
C ASN A 33 -23.19 -6.94 8.37
N LEU A 34 -22.28 -6.80 9.34
CA LEU A 34 -21.43 -5.62 9.51
C LEU A 34 -20.54 -5.32 8.29
N GLU A 35 -20.30 -6.34 7.45
CA GLU A 35 -19.64 -6.20 6.15
C GLU A 35 -20.28 -5.09 5.30
N THR A 36 -21.61 -5.00 5.29
CA THR A 36 -22.38 -4.04 4.49
C THR A 36 -22.05 -2.59 4.84
N LEU A 37 -21.74 -2.31 6.11
CA LEU A 37 -21.36 -0.99 6.57
C LEU A 37 -19.86 -0.73 6.37
N PHE A 38 -19.03 -1.75 6.56
CA PHE A 38 -17.58 -1.62 6.47
C PHE A 38 -17.08 -1.38 5.04
N LEU A 39 -17.65 -2.08 4.05
CA LEU A 39 -17.16 -2.06 2.68
C LEU A 39 -17.13 -0.65 2.06
N PRO A 40 -18.19 0.19 2.17
CA PRO A 40 -18.17 1.55 1.67
C PRO A 40 -17.11 2.45 2.33
N PHE A 41 -16.95 2.37 3.65
CA PHE A 41 -15.92 3.14 4.36
C PHE A 41 -14.51 2.73 3.94
N TRP A 42 -14.28 1.41 3.81
CA TRP A 42 -13.02 0.88 3.35
C TRP A 42 -12.71 1.29 1.90
N LEU A 43 -13.73 1.28 1.04
CA LEU A 43 -13.61 1.71 -0.36
C LEU A 43 -13.22 3.19 -0.46
N ILE A 44 -13.89 4.06 0.30
CA ILE A 44 -13.56 5.50 0.36
C ILE A 44 -12.13 5.70 0.86
N GLY A 45 -11.75 5.02 1.95
CA GLY A 45 -10.39 5.11 2.48
C GLY A 45 -9.33 4.64 1.47
N THR A 46 -9.61 3.57 0.74
CA THR A 46 -8.74 3.05 -0.32
C THR A 46 -8.64 4.02 -1.49
N PHE A 47 -9.75 4.63 -1.89
CA PHE A 47 -9.78 5.61 -2.97
C PHE A 47 -8.96 6.85 -2.63
N ILE A 48 -9.16 7.43 -1.44
CA ILE A 48 -8.37 8.57 -0.95
C ILE A 48 -6.89 8.21 -0.90
N LYS A 49 -6.56 7.02 -0.40
CA LYS A 49 -5.18 6.52 -0.35
C LYS A 49 -4.53 6.50 -1.74
N ILE A 50 -5.23 5.95 -2.74
CA ILE A 50 -4.72 5.90 -4.12
C ILE A 50 -4.52 7.31 -4.68
N MET A 51 -5.48 8.23 -4.46
CA MET A 51 -5.36 9.63 -4.90
C MET A 51 -4.14 10.32 -4.32
N VAL A 52 -3.92 10.19 -3.01
CA VAL A 52 -2.77 10.79 -2.32
C VAL A 52 -1.45 10.24 -2.88
N PHE A 53 -1.35 8.92 -3.08
CA PHE A 53 -0.12 8.33 -3.63
C PHE A 53 0.14 8.73 -5.08
N LEU A 54 -0.90 8.77 -5.92
CA LEU A 54 -0.76 9.19 -7.31
C LEU A 54 -0.31 10.66 -7.40
N TYR A 55 -0.88 11.53 -6.56
CA TYR A 55 -0.47 12.92 -6.46
C TYR A 55 0.99 13.06 -6.03
N LEU A 56 1.39 12.36 -4.95
CA LEU A 56 2.76 12.38 -4.46
C LEU A 56 3.74 11.87 -5.53
N LEU A 57 3.38 10.80 -6.23
CA LEU A 57 4.19 10.24 -7.31
C LEU A 57 4.38 11.27 -8.44
N ALA A 58 3.29 11.89 -8.92
CA ALA A 58 3.35 12.91 -9.96
C ALA A 58 4.17 14.13 -9.53
N TYR A 59 3.97 14.62 -8.31
CA TYR A 59 4.70 15.75 -7.78
C TYR A 59 6.21 15.48 -7.67
N ILE A 60 6.60 14.34 -7.07
CA ILE A 60 8.02 13.96 -6.92
C ILE A 60 8.65 13.76 -8.31
N PHE A 61 7.95 13.08 -9.22
CA PHE A 61 8.45 12.86 -10.58
C PHE A 61 8.64 14.17 -11.34
N SER A 62 7.70 15.11 -11.22
CA SER A 62 7.80 16.45 -11.81
C SER A 62 9.05 17.19 -11.32
N LYS A 63 9.41 17.06 -10.03
CA LYS A 63 10.62 17.68 -9.48
C LYS A 63 11.91 17.02 -9.98
N ILE A 64 11.90 15.70 -10.21
CA ILE A 64 13.05 14.98 -10.77
C ILE A 64 13.29 15.38 -12.23
N VAL A 65 12.22 15.42 -13.03
CA VAL A 65 12.29 15.70 -14.47
C VAL A 65 12.26 17.21 -14.78
N LYS A 66 12.04 18.05 -13.77
CA LYS A 66 11.90 19.52 -13.86
C LYS A 66 10.76 19.94 -14.81
N ILE A 67 9.62 19.28 -14.69
CA ILE A 67 8.39 19.67 -15.36
C ILE A 67 7.69 20.70 -14.48
N ASP A 68 7.28 21.83 -15.08
CA ASP A 68 6.64 22.93 -14.37
C ASP A 68 5.19 22.58 -13.93
N GLU A 69 4.47 21.85 -14.79
CA GLU A 69 3.08 21.48 -14.56
C GLU A 69 2.93 19.97 -14.33
N PHE A 70 2.84 19.57 -13.05
CA PHE A 70 2.71 18.16 -12.67
C PHE A 70 1.31 17.57 -12.95
N GLU A 71 0.30 18.40 -13.18
CA GLU A 71 -1.08 17.97 -13.39
C GLU A 71 -1.22 17.09 -14.64
N HIS A 72 -0.47 17.44 -15.70
CA HIS A 72 -0.40 16.66 -16.94
C HIS A 72 0.21 15.27 -16.74
N LEU A 73 1.01 15.06 -15.69
CA LEU A 73 1.61 13.75 -15.37
C LEU A 73 0.65 12.80 -14.65
N LEU A 74 -0.44 13.30 -14.07
CA LEU A 74 -1.39 12.47 -13.32
C LEU A 74 -1.99 11.37 -14.19
N PHE A 75 -2.44 11.72 -15.40
CA PHE A 75 -3.03 10.77 -16.32
C PHE A 75 -2.06 9.65 -16.78
N PRO A 76 -0.88 9.95 -17.35
CA PRO A 76 0.05 8.90 -17.77
C PRO A 76 0.53 8.04 -16.60
N LEU A 77 0.77 8.63 -15.41
CA LEU A 77 1.15 7.86 -14.23
C LEU A 77 0.01 6.98 -13.74
N ALA A 78 -1.24 7.44 -13.78
CA ALA A 78 -2.39 6.61 -13.43
C ALA A 78 -2.51 5.39 -14.33
N VAL A 79 -2.30 5.55 -15.64
CA VAL A 79 -2.30 4.44 -16.61
C VAL A 79 -1.21 3.44 -16.26
N ILE A 80 0.02 3.89 -15.97
CA ILE A 80 1.12 2.99 -15.59
C ILE A 80 0.81 2.26 -14.28
N VAL A 81 0.25 2.95 -13.28
CA VAL A 81 -0.16 2.34 -12.00
C VAL A 81 -1.23 1.28 -12.22
N LEU A 82 -2.20 1.53 -13.10
CA LEU A 82 -3.23 0.54 -13.45
C LEU A 82 -2.63 -0.67 -14.17
N LEU A 83 -1.81 -0.45 -15.20
CA LEU A 83 -1.16 -1.53 -15.95
C LEU A 83 -0.28 -2.40 -15.05
N THR A 84 0.50 -1.79 -14.16
CA THR A 84 1.32 -2.52 -13.20
C THR A 84 0.48 -3.27 -12.16
N GLY A 85 -0.67 -2.73 -11.79
CA GLY A 85 -1.66 -3.39 -10.93
C GLY A 85 -2.35 -4.59 -11.57
N MET A 86 -2.32 -4.73 -12.90
CA MET A 86 -2.89 -5.88 -13.62
C MET A 86 -1.90 -7.04 -13.82
N ILE A 87 -0.60 -6.83 -13.58
CA ILE A 87 0.44 -7.87 -13.69
C ILE A 87 0.21 -9.06 -12.74
N PRO A 88 -0.14 -8.86 -11.45
CA PRO A 88 -0.30 -9.98 -10.53
C PRO A 88 -1.65 -10.66 -10.71
N GLU A 89 -1.63 -11.97 -10.96
CA GLU A 89 -2.83 -12.80 -11.11
C GLU A 89 -3.60 -13.00 -9.78
N ASN A 90 -2.91 -12.89 -8.63
CA ASN A 90 -3.52 -13.06 -7.32
C ASN A 90 -3.17 -11.89 -6.38
N ALA A 91 -4.20 -11.14 -6.00
CA ALA A 91 -4.07 -9.96 -5.16
C ALA A 91 -3.53 -10.27 -3.74
N ALA A 92 -3.86 -11.40 -3.13
CA ALA A 92 -3.37 -11.74 -1.78
C ALA A 92 -1.91 -12.18 -1.78
N VAL A 93 -1.51 -13.01 -2.75
CA VAL A 93 -0.12 -13.42 -2.92
C VAL A 93 0.76 -12.21 -3.26
N ASN A 94 0.22 -11.27 -4.05
CA ASN A 94 0.88 -10.01 -4.37
C ASN A 94 1.14 -9.15 -3.15
N VAL A 95 0.13 -8.88 -2.31
CA VAL A 95 0.30 -8.06 -1.10
C VAL A 95 1.36 -8.66 -0.17
N TYR A 96 1.40 -9.99 -0.01
CA TYR A 96 2.40 -10.64 0.83
C TYR A 96 3.79 -10.61 0.18
N THR A 97 3.91 -11.04 -1.07
CA THR A 97 5.20 -11.25 -1.74
C THR A 97 5.82 -9.94 -2.20
N VAL A 98 5.06 -9.10 -2.90
CA VAL A 98 5.53 -7.78 -3.32
C VAL A 98 5.67 -6.88 -2.11
N GLY A 99 4.74 -6.90 -1.15
CA GLY A 99 4.87 -6.10 0.07
C GLY A 99 6.16 -6.42 0.85
N LYS A 100 6.45 -7.70 1.08
CA LYS A 100 7.70 -8.13 1.75
C LYS A 100 8.94 -7.73 0.96
N THR A 101 8.91 -7.92 -0.35
CA THR A 101 10.02 -7.60 -1.24
C THR A 101 10.29 -6.09 -1.26
N LEU A 102 9.25 -5.28 -1.39
CA LEU A 102 9.30 -3.83 -1.45
C LEU A 102 9.72 -3.22 -0.09
N PHE A 103 9.27 -3.81 1.02
CA PHE A 103 9.71 -3.42 2.36
C PHE A 103 11.20 -3.71 2.59
N ASN A 104 11.69 -4.87 2.16
CA ASN A 104 13.11 -5.21 2.21
C ASN A 104 13.95 -4.23 1.38
N TYR A 105 13.58 -3.98 0.12
CA TYR A 105 14.29 -3.01 -0.72
C TYR A 105 14.27 -1.60 -0.12
N SER A 106 13.11 -1.13 0.35
CA SER A 106 12.98 0.20 0.96
C SER A 106 13.88 0.36 2.19
N SER A 107 14.00 -0.70 3.00
CA SER A 107 14.89 -0.71 4.17
C SER A 107 16.36 -0.58 3.79
N TYR A 108 16.82 -1.25 2.73
CA TYR A 108 18.17 -1.08 2.20
C TYR A 108 18.42 0.33 1.66
N PHE A 109 17.47 0.89 0.91
CA PHE A 109 17.57 2.28 0.41
C PHE A 109 17.67 3.30 1.57
N PHE A 110 16.89 3.11 2.64
CA PHE A 110 16.92 4.02 3.79
C PHE A 110 18.26 3.98 4.52
N LEU A 111 18.85 2.79 4.68
CA LEU A 111 20.18 2.63 5.27
C LEU A 111 21.27 3.30 4.42
N ILE A 112 21.22 3.14 3.10
CA ILE A 112 22.17 3.79 2.18
C ILE A 112 22.03 5.31 2.27
N TYR A 113 20.80 5.83 2.31
CA TYR A 113 20.54 7.26 2.46
C TYR A 113 21.12 7.84 3.76
N LEU A 114 20.96 7.14 4.88
CA LEU A 114 21.56 7.53 6.17
C LEU A 114 23.10 7.57 6.12
N VAL A 115 23.73 6.57 5.49
CA VAL A 115 25.18 6.52 5.33
C VAL A 115 25.68 7.66 4.45
N LEU A 116 24.99 7.96 3.33
CA LEU A 116 25.31 9.09 2.47
C LEU A 116 25.24 10.41 3.23
N LEU A 117 24.15 10.66 3.97
CA LEU A 117 24.02 11.86 4.81
C LEU A 117 25.15 11.99 5.83
N TRP A 118 25.57 10.89 6.46
CA TRP A 118 26.68 10.87 7.40
C TRP A 118 28.02 11.26 6.75
N ILE A 119 28.30 10.73 5.54
CA ILE A 119 29.50 11.07 4.77
C ILE A 119 29.48 12.56 4.39
N PHE A 120 28.37 13.07 3.86
CA PHE A 120 28.22 14.49 3.51
C PHE A 120 28.35 15.41 4.73
N ALA A 121 27.78 15.03 5.88
CA ALA A 121 27.91 15.78 7.12
C ALA A 121 29.35 15.85 7.63
N LYS A 122 30.13 14.77 7.46
CA LYS A 122 31.55 14.74 7.83
C LYS A 122 32.41 15.56 6.87
N GLY A 123 32.10 15.54 5.57
CA GLY A 123 32.77 16.37 4.56
C GLY A 123 32.57 17.87 4.75
N ARG A 124 31.39 18.30 5.25
CA ARG A 124 31.09 19.71 5.54
C ARG A 124 31.80 20.25 6.80
N LYS A 125 32.31 19.39 7.69
CA LYS A 125 33.09 19.79 8.88
C LYS A 125 34.60 19.92 8.61
N LEU A 126 35.07 19.54 7.42
CA LEU A 126 36.49 19.52 7.03
C LEU A 126 36.87 20.66 6.07
N ILE A 127 35.93 21.54 5.74
CA ILE A 127 36.08 22.79 4.98
C ILE A 127 35.72 23.93 5.92
#